data_AF-A0A347AK24-F1
#
_entry.id   AF-A0A347AK24-F1
#
_cell.length_a   1.000
_cell.length_b   1.000
_cell.length_c   1.000
_cell.angle_alpha   90.00
_cell.angle_beta   90.00
_cell.angle_gamma   90.00
#
_symmetry.space_group_name_H-M   'P 1'
#
loop_
_entity.id
_entity.type
_entity.pdbx_description
1 polymer ?
#
loop_
_entity_poly.entity_id
_entity_poly.type
_entity_poly.pdbx_seq_one_letter_code
_entity_poly.pdbx_strand_id
1 'polypeptide(L)'
;MITMDSRGQLSAEYILLVGFVLAVVLIFAWYVSDQSEQNVIATAVRVGASNASAEIGIMNTTTTPIRVNKVDMTSGEKINITIFLSNTALSPQQRQTILGGVEQSIESAGYTVNSQIDPVSNTVNTLTIDTSKHDYLIKIS
;
A
#
# COMPACT_ATOMS: atom_id res chain seq x y z
N MET A 1 -0.51 -48.30 47.30
CA MET A 1 -1.05 -46.92 47.28
C MET A 1 -0.37 -46.22 46.12
N ILE A 2 -1.06 -46.08 44.98
CA ILE A 2 -0.49 -45.45 43.79
C ILE A 2 -0.70 -43.95 43.96
N THR A 3 0.37 -43.22 44.22
CA THR A 3 0.38 -41.76 44.27
C THR A 3 0.21 -41.26 42.84
N MET A 4 -0.96 -40.71 42.49
CA MET A 4 -1.14 -40.01 41.23
C MET A 4 -0.31 -38.71 41.28
N ASP A 5 0.70 -38.63 40.42
CA ASP A 5 1.58 -37.45 40.29
C ASP A 5 0.78 -36.30 39.65
N SER A 6 0.38 -35.34 40.47
CA SER A 6 -0.46 -34.19 40.08
C SER A 6 0.38 -33.03 39.52
N ARG A 7 1.42 -33.34 38.74
CA ARG A 7 2.35 -32.34 38.17
C ARG A 7 2.16 -32.04 36.69
N GLY A 8 1.07 -32.49 36.07
CA GLY A 8 0.88 -32.28 34.63
C GLY A 8 -0.54 -32.36 34.09
N GLN A 9 -1.57 -32.30 34.93
CA GLN A 9 -2.94 -32.29 34.42
C GLN A 9 -3.38 -30.86 34.14
N LEU A 10 -2.95 -30.31 32.99
CA LEU A 10 -3.63 -29.15 32.41
C LEU A 10 -5.11 -29.52 32.29
N SER A 11 -5.96 -28.86 33.08
CA SER A 11 -7.41 -29.04 33.02
C SER A 11 -7.87 -28.79 31.58
N ALA A 12 -8.77 -29.63 31.07
CA ALA A 12 -9.28 -29.48 29.70
C ALA A 12 -9.84 -28.06 29.47
N GLU A 13 -10.42 -27.47 30.51
CA GLU A 13 -10.93 -26.10 30.56
C GLU A 13 -9.84 -25.04 30.35
N TYR A 14 -8.64 -25.24 30.91
CA TYR A 14 -7.53 -24.31 30.75
C TYR A 14 -7.00 -24.29 29.31
N ILE A 15 -6.86 -25.48 28.71
CA ILE A 15 -6.46 -25.61 27.30
C ILE A 15 -7.52 -24.97 26.39
N LEU A 16 -8.81 -25.18 26.70
CA LEU A 16 -9.91 -24.64 25.93
C LEU A 16 -10.00 -23.10 26.03
N LEU A 17 -9.77 -22.53 27.23
CA LEU A 17 -9.76 -21.09 27.43
C LEU A 17 -8.58 -20.43 26.69
N VAL A 18 -7.37 -20.97 26.82
CA VAL A 18 -6.18 -20.46 26.11
C VAL A 18 -6.36 -20.58 24.60
N GLY A 19 -6.90 -21.70 24.11
CA GLY A 19 -7.19 -21.91 22.69
C GLY A 19 -8.21 -20.91 22.14
N PHE A 20 -9.27 -20.62 22.89
CA PHE A 20 -10.27 -19.62 22.49
C PHE A 20 -9.68 -18.21 22.42
N VAL A 21 -8.90 -17.81 23.42
CA VAL A 21 -8.23 -16.50 23.43
C VAL A 21 -7.27 -16.37 22.24
N LEU A 22 -6.47 -17.40 21.96
CA LEU A 22 -5.57 -17.41 20.80
C LEU A 22 -6.34 -17.30 19.48
N ALA A 23 -7.45 -18.04 19.33
CA ALA A 23 -8.27 -17.98 18.12
C ALA A 23 -8.80 -16.56 17.87
N VAL A 24 -9.31 -15.89 18.91
CA VAL A 24 -9.78 -14.50 18.82
C VAL A 24 -8.64 -13.56 18.42
N VAL A 25 -7.47 -13.66 19.07
CA VAL A 25 -6.31 -12.82 18.75
C VAL A 25 -5.86 -12.99 17.29
N LEU A 26 -5.83 -14.23 16.78
CA LEU A 26 -5.43 -14.50 15.40
C LEU A 26 -6.41 -13.91 14.38
N ILE A 27 -7.72 -13.96 14.65
CA ILE A 27 -8.75 -13.36 13.79
C ILE A 27 -8.54 -11.85 13.68
N PHE A 28 -8.34 -11.16 14.81
CA PHE A 28 -8.09 -9.72 14.81
C PHE A 28 -6.75 -9.36 14.16
N ALA A 29 -5.70 -10.15 14.42
CA ALA A 29 -4.39 -9.94 13.79
C ALA A 29 -4.46 -10.04 12.27
N TRP A 30 -5.22 -11.00 11.74
CA TRP A 30 -5.43 -11.16 10.31
C TRP A 30 -6.16 -9.94 9.71
N TYR A 31 -7.25 -9.50 10.34
CA TYR A 31 -8.02 -8.33 9.90
C TYR A 31 -7.23 -7.01 9.93
N VAL A 32 -6.50 -6.75 11.01
CA VAL A 32 -5.70 -5.51 11.16
C VAL A 32 -4.55 -5.47 10.16
N SER A 33 -3.99 -6.62 9.79
CA SER A 33 -2.89 -6.69 8.84
C SER A 33 -3.29 -6.20 7.45
N ASP A 34 -4.50 -6.50 6.97
CA ASP A 34 -4.98 -6.05 5.65
C ASP A 34 -5.14 -4.53 5.60
N GLN A 35 -5.76 -3.97 6.63
CA GLN A 35 -5.97 -2.52 6.72
C GLN A 35 -4.65 -1.77 6.91
N SER A 36 -3.70 -2.36 7.64
CA SER A 36 -2.37 -1.79 7.79
C SER A 36 -1.62 -1.73 6.46
N GLU A 37 -1.65 -2.79 5.66
CA GLU A 37 -1.00 -2.84 4.34
C GLU A 37 -1.56 -1.77 3.40
N GLN A 38 -2.89 -1.71 3.26
CA GLN A 38 -3.57 -0.73 2.41
C GLN A 38 -3.25 0.71 2.83
N ASN A 39 -3.22 0.99 4.14
CA ASN A 39 -2.89 2.31 4.65
C ASN A 39 -1.44 2.70 4.37
N VAL A 40 -0.49 1.78 4.49
CA VAL A 40 0.94 2.03 4.20
C VAL A 40 1.11 2.35 2.73
N ILE A 41 0.54 1.54 1.83
CA ILE A 41 0.64 1.77 0.38
C ILE A 41 -0.06 3.07 -0.03
N ALA A 42 -1.27 3.34 0.46
CA ALA A 42 -1.98 4.60 0.18
C ALA A 42 -1.18 5.84 0.64
N THR A 43 -0.53 5.73 1.80
CA THR A 43 0.31 6.80 2.34
C THR A 43 1.56 6.99 1.49
N ALA A 44 2.25 5.90 1.14
CA ALA A 44 3.43 5.93 0.28
C ALA A 44 3.11 6.56 -1.08
N VAL A 45 1.99 6.18 -1.70
CA VAL A 45 1.51 6.77 -2.96
C VAL A 45 1.27 8.27 -2.80
N ARG A 46 0.55 8.68 -1.74
CA ARG A 46 0.27 10.11 -1.52
C ARG A 46 1.54 10.91 -1.29
N VAL A 47 2.45 10.42 -0.45
CA VAL A 47 3.71 11.10 -0.13
C VAL A 47 4.61 11.19 -1.36
N GLY A 48 4.79 10.09 -2.09
CA GLY A 48 5.61 10.06 -3.30
C GLY A 48 5.09 10.98 -4.38
N ALA A 49 3.77 10.94 -4.64
CA ALA A 49 3.15 11.84 -5.61
C ALA A 49 3.25 13.32 -5.18
N SER A 50 3.10 13.61 -3.88
CA SER A 50 3.18 14.98 -3.36
C SER A 50 4.60 15.54 -3.44
N ASN A 51 5.60 14.74 -3.10
CA ASN A 51 7.00 15.15 -3.16
C ASN A 51 7.46 15.35 -4.62
N ALA A 52 7.14 14.41 -5.51
CA ALA A 52 7.50 14.54 -6.92
C ALA A 52 6.77 15.69 -7.62
N SER A 53 5.49 15.93 -7.30
CA SER A 53 4.76 17.08 -7.84
C SER A 53 5.30 18.41 -7.32
N ALA A 54 5.74 18.48 -6.07
CA ALA A 54 6.43 19.64 -5.51
C ALA A 54 7.78 19.87 -6.18
N GLU A 55 8.57 18.82 -6.42
CA GLU A 55 9.86 18.90 -7.12
C GLU A 55 9.71 19.48 -8.53
N ILE A 56 8.69 19.05 -9.29
CA ILE A 56 8.38 19.64 -10.61
C ILE A 56 8.13 21.15 -10.49
N GLY A 57 7.35 21.58 -9.50
CA GLY A 57 7.06 23.01 -9.29
C GLY A 57 8.28 23.82 -8.87
N ILE A 58 9.23 23.21 -8.15
CA ILE A 58 10.51 23.84 -7.75
C ILE A 58 11.44 23.95 -8.96
N MET A 59 11.57 22.88 -9.74
CA MET A 59 12.48 22.83 -10.89
C MET A 59 12.01 23.67 -12.07
N ASN A 60 10.70 23.90 -12.20
CA ASN A 60 10.12 24.66 -13.30
C ASN A 60 9.06 25.66 -12.82
N THR A 61 9.54 26.83 -12.42
CA THR A 61 8.70 27.94 -11.91
C THR A 61 7.78 28.56 -12.96
N THR A 62 7.91 28.19 -14.24
CA THR A 62 7.04 28.67 -15.33
C THR A 62 5.81 27.80 -15.54
N THR A 63 5.79 26.60 -14.95
CA THR A 63 4.65 25.68 -15.01
C THR A 63 3.74 25.86 -13.80
N THR A 64 2.43 25.75 -14.02
CA THR A 64 1.45 25.84 -12.93
C THR A 64 1.74 24.74 -11.90
N PRO A 65 1.81 25.06 -10.59
CA PRO A 65 2.08 24.06 -9.57
C PRO A 65 1.09 22.89 -9.60
N ILE A 66 1.62 21.68 -9.69
CA ILE A 66 0.85 20.44 -9.62
C ILE A 66 0.73 20.08 -8.14
N ARG A 67 -0.50 19.84 -7.67
CA ARG A 67 -0.79 19.43 -6.30
C ARG A 67 -1.57 18.13 -6.32
N VAL A 68 -1.33 17.25 -5.36
CA VAL A 68 -2.17 16.08 -5.13
C VAL A 68 -3.44 16.54 -4.42
N ASN A 69 -4.58 16.48 -5.10
CA ASN A 69 -5.88 16.83 -4.55
C ASN A 69 -6.43 15.67 -3.71
N LYS A 70 -6.32 14.45 -4.23
CA LYS A 70 -6.86 13.25 -3.61
C LYS A 70 -6.11 12.00 -4.09
N VAL A 71 -6.08 10.99 -3.25
CA VAL A 71 -5.72 9.62 -3.63
C VAL A 71 -6.89 8.75 -3.22
N ASP A 72 -7.55 8.13 -4.20
CA ASP A 72 -8.64 7.19 -3.97
C ASP A 72 -8.17 5.77 -4.14
N MET A 73 -8.76 4.88 -3.35
CA MET A 73 -8.48 3.46 -3.33
C MET A 73 -9.79 2.68 -3.41
N THR A 74 -9.88 1.70 -4.31
CA THR A 74 -11.03 0.79 -4.37
C THR A 74 -10.86 -0.38 -3.40
N SER A 75 -11.95 -0.95 -2.91
CA SER A 75 -11.93 -2.19 -2.12
C SER A 75 -12.00 -3.43 -3.02
N GLY A 76 -11.35 -4.52 -2.62
CA GLY A 76 -11.43 -5.83 -3.30
C GLY A 76 -10.07 -6.53 -3.36
N GLU A 77 -10.01 -7.66 -4.07
CA GLU A 77 -8.76 -8.39 -4.34
C GLU A 77 -7.82 -7.61 -5.27
N LYS A 78 -8.41 -6.89 -6.24
CA LYS A 78 -7.71 -5.94 -7.12
C LYS A 78 -7.99 -4.52 -6.68
N ILE A 79 -6.99 -3.88 -6.08
CA ILE A 79 -7.09 -2.55 -5.50
C ILE A 79 -6.55 -1.52 -6.49
N ASN A 80 -7.44 -0.66 -7.00
CA ASN A 80 -7.04 0.46 -7.84
C ASN A 80 -6.78 1.68 -6.98
N ILE A 81 -5.58 2.23 -7.07
CA ILE A 81 -5.20 3.50 -6.47
C ILE A 81 -5.16 4.57 -7.56
N THR A 82 -6.05 5.55 -7.47
CA THR A 82 -6.13 6.66 -8.44
C THR A 82 -5.67 7.95 -7.79
N ILE A 83 -4.65 8.58 -8.37
CA ILE A 83 -4.10 9.85 -7.93
C ILE A 83 -4.76 10.97 -8.73
N PHE A 84 -5.46 11.86 -8.01
CA PHE A 84 -6.08 13.06 -8.57
C PHE A 84 -5.19 14.26 -8.33
N LEU A 85 -4.83 14.94 -9.42
CA LEU A 85 -3.93 16.09 -9.41
C LEU A 85 -4.69 17.37 -9.76
N SER A 86 -4.17 18.52 -9.32
CA SER A 86 -4.74 19.84 -9.61
C SER A 86 -4.74 20.19 -11.10
N ASN A 87 -3.79 19.64 -11.85
CA ASN A 87 -3.72 19.77 -13.30
C ASN A 87 -3.74 18.37 -13.93
N THR A 88 -4.68 18.14 -14.84
CA THR A 88 -4.85 16.87 -15.58
C THR A 88 -4.10 16.87 -16.91
N ALA A 89 -3.73 18.04 -17.43
CA ALA A 89 -2.96 18.18 -18.67
C ALA A 89 -1.45 18.07 -18.38
N LEU A 90 -1.02 16.91 -17.87
CA LEU A 90 0.39 16.63 -17.59
C LEU A 90 1.14 16.20 -18.85
N SER A 91 2.36 16.68 -19.01
CA SER A 91 3.26 16.12 -20.02
C SER A 91 3.67 14.69 -19.65
N PRO A 92 4.05 13.84 -20.63
CA PRO A 92 4.54 12.49 -20.35
C PRO A 92 5.69 12.46 -19.34
N GLN A 93 6.59 13.45 -19.41
CA GLN A 93 7.73 13.58 -18.49
C GLN A 93 7.28 13.93 -17.07
N GLN A 94 6.26 14.78 -16.90
CA GLN A 94 5.69 15.07 -15.59
C GLN A 94 5.00 13.84 -14.99
N ARG A 95 4.25 13.08 -15.80
CA ARG A 95 3.63 11.82 -15.34
C ARG A 95 4.69 10.81 -14.92
N GLN A 96 5.75 10.66 -15.71
CA GLN A 96 6.90 9.80 -15.38
C GLN A 96 7.53 10.18 -14.05
N THR A 97 7.78 11.48 -13.83
CA THR A 97 8.43 11.97 -12.60
C THR A 97 7.55 11.69 -11.38
N ILE A 98 6.24 11.95 -11.49
CA ILE A 98 5.29 11.69 -10.40
C ILE A 98 5.21 10.20 -10.10
N LEU A 99 5.09 9.34 -11.12
CA LEU A 99 5.03 7.89 -10.92
C LEU A 99 6.36 7.33 -10.41
N GLY A 100 7.51 7.86 -10.83
CA GLY A 100 8.82 7.48 -10.29
C GLY A 100 8.99 7.85 -8.82
N GLY A 101 8.49 9.02 -8.38
CA GLY A 101 8.48 9.38 -6.96
C GLY A 101 7.53 8.52 -6.12
N VAL A 102 6.41 8.09 -6.71
CA VAL A 102 5.48 7.12 -6.11
C VAL A 102 6.16 5.75 -5.95
N GLU A 103 6.80 5.26 -7.01
CA GLU A 103 7.58 4.01 -7.02
C GLU A 103 8.64 4.01 -5.91
N GLN A 104 9.51 5.03 -5.86
CA GLN A 104 10.53 5.16 -4.82
C GLN A 104 9.95 5.17 -3.40
N SER A 105 8.79 5.81 -3.20
CA SER A 105 8.15 5.88 -1.88
C SER A 105 7.56 4.54 -1.45
N ILE A 106 7.04 3.77 -2.40
CA ILE A 106 6.50 2.42 -2.15
C ILE A 106 7.65 1.43 -1.89
N GLU A 107 8.73 1.51 -2.67
CA GLU A 107 9.94 0.71 -2.45
C GLU A 107 10.58 1.01 -1.10
N SER A 108 10.61 2.29 -0.70
CA SER A 108 11.06 2.70 0.64
C SER A 108 10.18 2.17 1.76
N ALA A 109 8.91 1.88 1.49
CA ALA A 109 8.00 1.22 2.43
C ALA A 109 8.18 -0.32 2.46
N GLY A 110 9.07 -0.88 1.63
CA GLY A 110 9.44 -2.29 1.62
C GLY A 110 8.67 -3.15 0.62
N TYR A 111 7.95 -2.54 -0.34
CA TYR A 111 7.19 -3.25 -1.36
C TYR A 111 7.90 -3.23 -2.72
N THR A 112 7.82 -4.32 -3.47
CA THR A 112 8.33 -4.38 -4.85
C THR A 112 7.31 -3.80 -5.81
N VAL A 113 7.74 -2.86 -6.65
CA VAL A 113 6.88 -2.21 -7.65
C VAL A 113 7.27 -2.69 -9.05
N ASN A 114 6.26 -2.99 -9.86
CA ASN A 114 6.41 -3.31 -11.27
C ASN A 114 5.89 -2.13 -12.12
N SER A 115 6.80 -1.43 -12.77
CA SER A 115 6.47 -0.29 -13.64
C SER A 115 6.03 -0.76 -15.03
N GLN A 116 4.80 -0.44 -15.44
CA GLN A 116 4.31 -0.69 -16.78
C GLN A 116 4.56 0.51 -17.69
N ILE A 117 5.38 0.29 -18.71
CA ILE A 117 5.75 1.29 -19.71
C ILE A 117 4.73 1.24 -20.85
N ASP A 118 4.20 2.41 -21.22
CA ASP A 118 3.40 2.56 -22.44
C ASP A 118 4.31 2.41 -23.68
N PRO A 119 4.06 1.42 -24.55
CA PRO A 119 4.90 1.13 -25.71
C PRO A 119 4.94 2.25 -26.76
N VAL A 120 3.97 3.18 -26.74
CA VAL A 120 3.89 4.28 -27.71
C VAL A 120 4.67 5.51 -27.24
N SER A 121 4.58 5.84 -25.94
CA SER A 121 5.22 7.03 -25.36
C SER A 121 6.57 6.73 -24.68
N ASN A 122 6.91 5.46 -24.49
CA ASN A 122 8.07 4.98 -23.72
C ASN A 122 8.16 5.63 -22.31
N THR A 123 7.00 5.90 -21.71
CA THR A 123 6.86 6.43 -20.35
C THR A 123 6.05 5.47 -19.49
N VAL A 124 6.35 5.44 -18.19
CA VAL A 124 5.59 4.71 -17.18
C VAL A 124 4.20 5.31 -17.12
N ASN A 125 3.19 4.46 -17.30
CA ASN A 125 1.80 4.86 -17.31
C ASN A 125 1.07 4.39 -16.05
N THR A 126 1.43 3.21 -15.56
CA THR A 126 0.84 2.59 -14.38
C THR A 126 1.88 1.81 -13.59
N LEU A 127 1.68 1.69 -12.29
CA LEU A 127 2.51 0.87 -11.40
C LEU A 127 1.66 -0.27 -10.86
N THR A 128 2.23 -1.46 -10.74
CA THR A 128 1.58 -2.59 -10.06
C THR A 128 2.39 -3.05 -8.86
N ILE A 129 1.70 -3.50 -7.82
CA ILE A 129 2.30 -4.12 -6.63
C ILE A 129 1.59 -5.43 -6.40
N ASP A 130 2.34 -6.52 -6.37
CA ASP A 130 1.82 -7.84 -6.06
C ASP A 130 2.25 -8.20 -4.64
N THR A 131 1.29 -8.26 -3.72
CA THR A 131 1.52 -8.68 -2.33
C THR A 131 0.98 -10.10 -2.13
N SER A 132 1.24 -10.72 -0.97
CA SER A 132 0.64 -12.02 -0.66
C SER A 132 -0.89 -11.98 -0.50
N LYS A 133 -1.49 -10.78 -0.46
CA LYS A 133 -2.90 -10.57 -0.11
C LYS A 133 -3.72 -9.85 -1.17
N HIS A 134 -3.14 -8.84 -1.82
CA HIS A 134 -3.82 -8.00 -2.79
C HIS A 134 -2.90 -7.63 -3.96
N ASP A 135 -3.53 -7.40 -5.11
CA ASP A 135 -2.88 -6.81 -6.29
C ASP A 135 -3.27 -5.34 -6.38
N TYR A 136 -2.28 -4.45 -6.39
CA TYR A 136 -2.51 -3.01 -6.50
C TYR A 136 -2.20 -2.53 -7.91
N LEU A 137 -3.08 -1.69 -8.47
CA LEU A 137 -2.85 -0.94 -9.69
C LEU A 137 -2.90 0.56 -9.37
N ILE A 138 -1.78 1.25 -9.54
CA ILE A 138 -1.67 2.69 -9.30
C ILE A 138 -1.65 3.44 -10.63
N LYS A 139 -2.49 4.46 -10.74
CA LYS A 139 -2.59 5.32 -11.93
C LYS A 139 -2.88 6.77 -11.56
N ILE A 140 -2.49 7.68 -12.45
CA ILE A 140 -2.88 9.08 -12.40
C ILE A 140 -4.15 9.26 -13.24
N SER A 141 -5.14 9.98 -12.70
CA SER A 141 -6.40 10.30 -13.41
C SER A 141 -6.20 11.17 -14.64
#